data_AF-A4Z192-F1
#
_entry.id   AF-A4Z192-F1
#
_cell.length_a   1.000
_cell.length_b   1.000
_cell.length_c   1.000
_cell.angle_alpha   90.00
_cell.angle_beta   90.00
_cell.angle_gamma   90.00
#
_symmetry.space_group_name_H-M   'P 1'
#
loop_
_entity.id
_entity.type
_entity.pdbx_description
1 polymer ?
#
loop_
_entity_poly.entity_id
_entity_poly.type
_entity_poly.pdbx_seq_one_letter_code
_entity_poly.pdbx_strand_id
1 'polypeptide(L)'
;MTACTALDICYCVHPEFKDAIAANVARVRALLADQRAQGKAIGYLSVPLSAAGGGSFVVNTAIAAKITERVTERFGPRAVFVLNPGAEGGDGLQGASGADYMYMWTQILEGDKGLGEAFDFVYFSGPNDFGRYFELTGTHDFEKLEAWFDDKIAPDPKFKDAIANGGLTRNGFRNYYGLRASVAFSYGSHDEWNIARMINDRRRGATDYGIANQLAVFFNGQPTSPGGYESPTAAGDVGRCIK
;
A
#
# COMPACT_ATOMS: atom_id res chain seq x y z
N MET A 1 9.74 11.28 17.95
CA MET A 1 9.20 10.81 19.24
C MET A 1 8.55 9.45 19.06
N THR A 2 8.47 8.61 20.09
CA THR A 2 7.78 7.32 19.96
C THR A 2 6.27 7.51 20.13
N ALA A 3 5.48 7.01 19.17
CA ALA A 3 4.02 6.96 19.24
C ALA A 3 3.55 5.54 18.99
N CYS A 4 2.60 5.05 19.79
CA CYS A 4 2.09 3.69 19.69
C CYS A 4 0.60 3.70 19.32
N THR A 5 0.16 2.62 18.70
CA THR A 5 -1.17 2.45 18.09
C THR A 5 -2.02 1.48 18.90
N ALA A 6 -3.30 1.32 18.55
CA ALA A 6 -4.19 0.39 19.26
C ALA A 6 -3.72 -1.08 19.12
N LEU A 7 -2.96 -1.40 18.08
CA LEU A 7 -2.30 -2.69 17.86
C LEU A 7 -0.97 -2.86 18.62
N ASP A 8 -0.61 -1.92 19.51
CA ASP A 8 0.66 -1.91 20.24
C ASP A 8 1.90 -1.81 19.34
N ILE A 9 1.72 -1.33 18.11
CA ILE A 9 2.82 -1.05 17.17
C ILE A 9 3.30 0.37 17.42
N CYS A 10 4.61 0.54 17.61
CA CYS A 10 5.21 1.84 17.88
C CYS A 10 6.12 2.31 16.74
N TYR A 11 5.98 3.59 16.38
CA TYR A 11 6.74 4.27 15.33
C TYR A 11 7.45 5.50 15.88
N CYS A 12 8.54 5.89 15.23
CA CYS A 12 9.27 7.09 15.56
C CYS A 12 8.76 8.25 14.69
N VAL A 13 7.75 8.95 15.21
CA VAL A 13 7.01 10.00 14.50
C VAL A 13 7.64 11.37 14.77
N HIS A 14 7.80 12.17 13.72
CA HIS A 14 8.25 13.55 13.82
C HIS A 14 7.09 14.43 14.35
N PRO A 15 7.30 15.21 15.43
CA PRO A 15 6.24 16.00 16.05
C PRO A 15 5.51 16.94 15.08
N GLU A 16 6.20 17.50 14.09
CA GLU A 16 5.66 18.44 13.11
C GLU A 16 4.58 17.83 12.20
N PHE A 17 4.57 16.51 12.00
CA PHE A 17 3.56 15.85 11.17
C PHE A 17 2.33 15.39 11.95
N LYS A 18 2.32 15.48 13.29
CA LYS A 18 1.21 14.93 14.09
C LYS A 18 -0.17 15.44 13.71
N ASP A 19 -0.30 16.76 13.55
CA ASP A 19 -1.60 17.36 13.25
C ASP A 19 -2.05 17.01 11.83
N ALA A 20 -1.10 16.95 10.88
CA ALA A 20 -1.37 16.49 9.53
C ALA A 20 -1.79 15.01 9.50
N ILE A 21 -1.12 14.15 10.28
CA ILE A 21 -1.49 12.74 10.46
C ILE A 21 -2.89 12.64 11.03
N ALA A 22 -3.18 13.30 12.15
CA ALA A 22 -4.49 13.24 12.81
C ALA A 22 -5.62 13.73 11.89
N ALA A 23 -5.39 14.85 11.17
CA ALA A 23 -6.34 15.38 10.20
C ALA A 23 -6.60 14.40 9.05
N ASN A 24 -5.55 13.76 8.50
CA ASN A 24 -5.72 12.81 7.42
C ASN A 24 -6.38 11.50 7.89
N VAL A 25 -6.06 11.00 9.09
CA VAL A 25 -6.76 9.86 9.71
C VAL A 25 -8.25 10.15 9.83
N ALA A 26 -8.63 11.32 10.37
CA ALA A 26 -10.02 11.71 10.51
C ALA A 26 -10.74 11.81 9.15
N ARG A 27 -10.10 12.46 8.17
CA ARG A 27 -10.63 12.61 6.80
C ARG A 27 -10.85 11.26 6.12
N VAL A 28 -9.85 10.37 6.16
CA VAL A 28 -9.94 9.06 5.53
C VAL A 28 -11.00 8.20 6.23
N ARG A 29 -11.07 8.20 7.57
CA ARG A 29 -12.12 7.46 8.29
C ARG A 29 -13.53 7.95 7.95
N ALA A 30 -13.72 9.26 7.80
CA ALA A 30 -14.99 9.82 7.33
C ALA A 30 -15.33 9.33 5.91
N LEU A 31 -14.37 9.37 4.98
CA LEU A 31 -14.54 8.83 3.63
C LEU A 31 -14.96 7.34 3.64
N LEU A 32 -14.31 6.51 4.47
CA LEU A 32 -14.65 5.10 4.59
C LEU A 32 -16.07 4.90 5.13
N ALA A 33 -16.47 5.68 6.13
CA ALA A 33 -17.82 5.67 6.67
C ALA A 33 -18.87 6.06 5.61
N ASP A 34 -18.59 7.08 4.80
CA ASP A 34 -19.49 7.52 3.72
C ASP A 34 -19.66 6.46 2.62
N GLN A 35 -18.57 5.77 2.25
CA GLN A 35 -18.64 4.67 1.27
C GLN A 35 -19.39 3.46 1.86
N ARG A 36 -19.21 3.17 3.14
CA ARG A 36 -19.92 2.08 3.83
C ARG A 36 -21.42 2.38 3.97
N ALA A 37 -21.77 3.64 4.24
CA ALA A 37 -23.17 4.09 4.29
C ALA A 37 -23.90 3.94 2.93
N GLN A 38 -23.15 3.94 1.83
CA GLN A 38 -23.67 3.61 0.49
C GLN A 38 -23.82 2.10 0.24
N GLY A 39 -23.55 1.25 1.24
CA GLY A 39 -23.67 -0.20 1.14
C GLY A 39 -22.48 -0.90 0.46
N LYS A 40 -21.35 -0.21 0.31
CA LYS A 40 -20.14 -0.81 -0.29
C LYS A 40 -19.33 -1.59 0.74
N ALA A 41 -18.79 -2.72 0.30
CA ALA A 41 -17.66 -3.35 0.98
C ALA A 41 -16.39 -2.54 0.75
N ILE A 42 -15.56 -2.44 1.78
CA ILE A 42 -14.39 -1.58 1.84
C ILE A 42 -13.12 -2.42 1.78
N GLY A 43 -12.31 -2.16 0.76
CA GLY A 43 -10.99 -2.73 0.59
C GLY A 43 -9.87 -1.75 0.88
N TYR A 44 -8.73 -2.23 1.35
CA TYR A 44 -7.47 -1.48 1.34
C TYR A 44 -6.52 -2.02 0.27
N LEU A 45 -5.89 -1.13 -0.51
CA LEU A 45 -4.81 -1.50 -1.43
C LEU A 45 -3.46 -1.27 -0.76
N SER A 46 -2.67 -2.34 -0.63
CA SER A 46 -1.25 -2.28 -0.32
C SER A 46 -0.42 -2.32 -1.60
N VAL A 47 0.35 -1.26 -1.85
CA VAL A 47 1.17 -1.11 -3.06
C VAL A 47 2.43 -0.30 -2.76
N PRO A 48 3.62 -0.74 -3.20
CA PRO A 48 4.84 0.03 -3.03
C PRO A 48 4.77 1.33 -3.83
N LEU A 49 4.66 2.46 -3.14
CA LEU A 49 4.67 3.79 -3.78
C LEU A 49 6.09 4.35 -3.91
N SER A 50 7.01 3.99 -3.01
CA SER A 50 8.38 4.53 -2.99
C SER A 50 9.14 4.30 -4.31
N ALA A 51 10.01 5.25 -4.66
CA ALA A 51 10.98 5.11 -5.76
C ALA A 51 12.19 4.21 -5.40
N ALA A 52 12.27 3.72 -4.15
CA ALA A 52 13.37 2.89 -3.69
C ALA A 52 13.60 1.67 -4.59
N GLY A 53 14.88 1.32 -4.78
CA GLY A 53 15.27 0.15 -5.56
C GLY A 53 15.13 0.31 -7.08
N GLY A 54 14.87 1.51 -7.61
CA GLY A 54 14.76 1.77 -9.05
C GLY A 54 13.33 1.90 -9.56
N GLY A 55 12.35 1.95 -8.66
CA GLY A 55 10.98 2.33 -8.99
C GLY A 55 10.83 3.84 -9.21
N SER A 56 9.62 4.27 -9.50
CA SER A 56 9.28 5.69 -9.62
C SER A 56 7.98 5.96 -8.90
N PHE A 57 7.96 6.95 -7.99
CA PHE A 57 6.75 7.30 -7.25
C PHE A 57 5.58 7.65 -8.18
N VAL A 58 5.86 8.43 -9.23
CA VAL A 58 4.85 8.84 -10.22
C VAL A 58 4.27 7.61 -10.93
N VAL A 59 5.13 6.69 -11.38
CA VAL A 59 4.69 5.48 -12.09
C VAL A 59 3.97 4.53 -11.15
N ASN A 60 4.46 4.34 -9.93
CA ASN A 60 3.85 3.49 -8.91
C ASN A 60 2.47 4.00 -8.49
N THR A 61 2.28 5.32 -8.37
CA THR A 61 0.97 5.93 -8.11
C THR A 61 0.00 5.70 -9.28
N ALA A 62 0.47 5.81 -10.53
CA ALA A 62 -0.36 5.50 -11.70
C ALA A 62 -0.74 4.01 -11.73
N ILE A 63 0.17 3.11 -11.38
CA ILE A 63 -0.08 1.68 -11.26
C ILE A 63 -1.10 1.40 -10.15
N ALA A 64 -0.96 2.04 -8.98
CA ALA A 64 -1.89 1.93 -7.87
C ALA A 64 -3.32 2.31 -8.28
N ALA A 65 -3.48 3.40 -9.04
CA ALA A 65 -4.76 3.80 -9.61
C ALA A 65 -5.33 2.72 -10.55
N LYS A 66 -4.52 2.14 -11.44
CA LYS A 66 -4.96 1.05 -12.33
C LYS A 66 -5.29 -0.25 -11.59
N ILE A 67 -4.58 -0.58 -10.51
CA ILE A 67 -4.94 -1.70 -9.65
C ILE A 67 -6.30 -1.44 -8.99
N THR A 68 -6.49 -0.25 -8.43
CA THR A 68 -7.75 0.19 -7.80
C THR A 68 -8.92 0.06 -8.77
N GLU A 69 -8.78 0.57 -10.01
CA GLU A 69 -9.78 0.42 -11.07
C GLU A 69 -10.12 -1.06 -11.33
N ARG A 70 -9.10 -1.91 -11.53
CA ARG A 70 -9.31 -3.33 -11.85
C ARG A 70 -9.96 -4.12 -10.70
N VAL A 71 -9.55 -3.87 -9.46
CA VAL A 71 -10.14 -4.52 -8.28
C VAL A 71 -11.58 -4.07 -8.10
N THR A 72 -11.85 -2.77 -8.28
CA THR A 72 -13.21 -2.21 -8.23
C THR A 72 -14.09 -2.80 -9.33
N GLU A 73 -13.60 -2.92 -10.56
CA GLU A 73 -14.33 -3.52 -11.68
C GLU A 73 -14.61 -5.00 -11.43
N ARG A 74 -13.62 -5.76 -10.94
CA ARG A 74 -13.78 -7.18 -10.61
C ARG A 74 -14.94 -7.45 -9.65
N PHE A 75 -15.06 -6.65 -8.59
CA PHE A 75 -16.08 -6.86 -7.57
C PHE A 75 -17.38 -6.07 -7.82
N GLY A 76 -17.35 -5.15 -8.78
CA GLY A 76 -18.47 -4.29 -9.12
C GLY A 76 -18.33 -2.89 -8.50
N PRO A 77 -18.31 -1.80 -9.32
CA PRO A 77 -18.13 -0.43 -8.82
C PRO A 77 -19.22 0.07 -7.86
N ARG A 78 -20.40 -0.55 -7.89
CA ARG A 78 -21.50 -0.27 -6.95
C ARG A 78 -21.36 -1.01 -5.62
N ALA A 79 -20.56 -2.08 -5.58
CA ALA A 79 -20.47 -2.98 -4.45
C ALA A 79 -19.18 -2.79 -3.63
N VAL A 80 -18.11 -2.25 -4.23
CA VAL A 80 -16.82 -2.10 -3.55
C VAL A 80 -16.27 -0.69 -3.69
N PHE A 81 -15.64 -0.22 -2.61
CA PHE A 81 -14.70 0.89 -2.62
C PHE A 81 -13.33 0.38 -2.19
N VAL A 82 -12.27 0.79 -2.90
CA VAL A 82 -10.88 0.44 -2.57
C VAL A 82 -10.14 1.70 -2.16
N LEU A 83 -9.70 1.74 -0.91
CA LEU A 83 -8.83 2.79 -0.39
C LEU A 83 -7.44 2.66 -0.99
N ASN A 84 -7.06 3.64 -1.82
CA ASN A 84 -5.78 3.69 -2.51
C ASN A 84 -4.82 4.66 -1.79
N PRO A 85 -3.71 4.17 -1.19
CA PRO A 85 -2.77 5.05 -0.49
C PRO A 85 -2.10 6.08 -1.41
N GLY A 86 -1.99 5.80 -2.71
CA GLY A 86 -1.45 6.76 -3.69
C GLY A 86 -2.36 7.96 -3.95
N ALA A 87 -3.65 7.87 -3.60
CA ALA A 87 -4.61 8.98 -3.67
C ALA A 87 -4.84 9.65 -2.30
N GLU A 88 -4.64 8.90 -1.21
CA GLU A 88 -5.12 9.28 0.12
C GLU A 88 -3.99 9.57 1.14
N GLY A 89 -2.74 9.59 0.69
CA GLY A 89 -1.55 9.84 1.52
C GLY A 89 -1.48 11.23 2.16
N GLY A 90 -2.22 12.22 1.63
CA GLY A 90 -2.32 13.58 2.18
C GLY A 90 -1.12 14.48 1.86
N ASP A 91 -1.38 15.63 1.21
CA ASP A 91 -0.33 16.58 0.78
C ASP A 91 0.49 17.16 1.95
N GLY A 92 -0.10 17.21 3.15
CA GLY A 92 0.55 17.70 4.38
C GLY A 92 1.67 16.80 4.92
N LEU A 93 1.90 15.62 4.32
CA LEU A 93 2.96 14.68 4.69
C LEU A 93 4.13 14.68 3.70
N GLN A 94 4.22 15.69 2.83
CA GLN A 94 5.39 15.86 1.98
C GLN A 94 6.66 16.00 2.84
N GLY A 95 7.65 15.14 2.60
CA GLY A 95 8.89 15.09 3.38
C GLY A 95 8.83 14.24 4.65
N ALA A 96 7.66 13.68 4.99
CA ALA A 96 7.53 12.76 6.10
C ALA A 96 8.28 11.43 5.85
N SER A 97 8.75 10.80 6.93
CA SER A 97 9.45 9.52 6.86
C SER A 97 8.49 8.34 6.69
N GLY A 98 9.02 7.17 6.34
CA GLY A 98 8.23 5.93 6.30
C GLY A 98 7.52 5.64 7.63
N ALA A 99 8.15 5.93 8.77
CA ALA A 99 7.55 5.76 10.09
C ALA A 99 6.37 6.71 10.35
N ASP A 100 6.41 7.95 9.83
CA ASP A 100 5.29 8.90 9.94
C ASP A 100 4.09 8.40 9.12
N TYR A 101 4.34 7.97 7.88
CA TYR A 101 3.33 7.37 7.02
C TYR A 101 2.74 6.10 7.65
N MET A 102 3.58 5.23 8.18
CA MET A 102 3.12 3.97 8.76
C MET A 102 2.37 4.17 10.07
N TYR A 103 2.72 5.17 10.88
CA TYR A 103 1.90 5.54 12.03
C TYR A 103 0.49 5.95 11.58
N MET A 104 0.37 6.84 10.59
CA MET A 104 -0.91 7.24 10.02
C MET A 104 -1.70 6.05 9.45
N TRP A 105 -1.08 5.24 8.59
CA TRP A 105 -1.74 4.10 7.95
C TRP A 105 -2.15 3.04 8.97
N THR A 106 -1.34 2.79 10.01
CA THR A 106 -1.72 1.89 11.09
C THR A 106 -2.98 2.39 11.78
N GLN A 107 -3.06 3.67 12.14
CA GLN A 107 -4.26 4.24 12.76
C GLN A 107 -5.49 4.14 11.85
N ILE A 108 -5.33 4.31 10.53
CA ILE A 108 -6.43 4.12 9.57
C ILE A 108 -6.88 2.65 9.55
N LEU A 109 -5.94 1.72 9.36
CA LEU A 109 -6.20 0.30 9.17
C LEU A 109 -6.70 -0.41 10.42
N GLU A 110 -6.20 -0.03 11.59
CA GLU A 110 -6.57 -0.66 12.85
C GLU A 110 -7.96 -0.24 13.35
N GLY A 111 -8.46 0.92 12.90
CA GLY A 111 -9.71 1.50 13.39
C GLY A 111 -9.64 1.92 14.85
N ASP A 112 -10.79 2.00 15.55
CA ASP A 112 -10.83 2.53 16.92
C ASP A 112 -10.43 1.47 17.95
N LYS A 113 -10.78 0.20 17.71
CA LYS A 113 -10.55 -0.90 18.67
C LYS A 113 -9.39 -1.81 18.26
N GLY A 114 -8.66 -1.48 17.20
CA GLY A 114 -7.64 -2.38 16.65
C GLY A 114 -8.23 -3.61 15.97
N LEU A 115 -9.45 -3.50 15.45
CA LEU A 115 -10.18 -4.58 14.76
C LEU A 115 -10.39 -4.27 13.27
N GLY A 116 -9.88 -3.15 12.78
CA GLY A 116 -10.01 -2.73 11.38
C GLY A 116 -11.46 -2.65 10.91
N GLU A 117 -12.33 -2.12 11.75
CA GLU A 117 -13.80 -2.18 11.66
C GLU A 117 -14.35 -1.59 10.36
N ALA A 118 -13.61 -0.68 9.73
CA ALA A 118 -13.98 -0.09 8.46
C ALA A 118 -13.76 -1.02 7.25
N PHE A 119 -12.94 -2.07 7.38
CA PHE A 119 -12.47 -2.89 6.27
C PHE A 119 -13.07 -4.30 6.25
N ASP A 120 -13.32 -4.76 5.03
CA ASP A 120 -13.80 -6.09 4.71
C ASP A 120 -12.70 -6.94 4.05
N PHE A 121 -11.76 -6.31 3.33
CA PHE A 121 -10.61 -7.00 2.75
C PHE A 121 -9.36 -6.12 2.61
N VAL A 122 -8.22 -6.77 2.45
CA VAL A 122 -6.94 -6.15 2.09
C VAL A 122 -6.40 -6.80 0.81
N TYR A 123 -5.99 -5.97 -0.14
CA TYR A 123 -5.41 -6.38 -1.41
C TYR A 123 -3.94 -5.99 -1.48
N PHE A 124 -3.05 -6.98 -1.45
CA PHE A 124 -1.62 -6.80 -1.63
C PHE A 124 -1.24 -6.95 -3.10
N SER A 125 -0.71 -5.90 -3.70
CA SER A 125 -0.25 -5.93 -5.09
C SER A 125 0.95 -6.86 -5.28
N GLY A 126 0.99 -7.58 -6.40
CA GLY A 126 2.11 -8.46 -6.73
C GLY A 126 2.60 -8.29 -8.16
N PRO A 127 3.56 -9.13 -8.61
CA PRO A 127 4.20 -8.96 -9.91
C PRO A 127 3.25 -8.93 -11.11
N ASN A 128 2.13 -9.67 -11.06
CA ASN A 128 1.16 -9.66 -12.16
C ASN A 128 0.39 -8.34 -12.22
N ASP A 129 0.16 -7.68 -11.09
CA ASP A 129 -0.50 -6.38 -11.06
C ASP A 129 0.34 -5.29 -11.75
N PHE A 130 1.64 -5.30 -11.49
CA PHE A 130 2.61 -4.42 -12.16
C PHE A 130 2.79 -4.82 -13.62
N GLY A 131 2.97 -6.12 -13.90
CA GLY A 131 3.16 -6.63 -15.26
C GLY A 131 2.00 -6.28 -16.20
N ARG A 132 0.74 -6.32 -15.71
CA ARG A 132 -0.43 -5.89 -16.48
C ARG A 132 -0.40 -4.42 -16.90
N TYR A 133 0.21 -3.54 -16.10
CA TYR A 133 0.32 -2.12 -16.46
C TYR A 133 1.25 -1.90 -17.65
N PHE A 134 2.33 -2.69 -17.74
CA PHE A 134 3.30 -2.63 -18.83
C PHE A 134 3.05 -3.65 -19.94
N GLU A 135 1.91 -4.35 -19.91
CA GLU A 135 1.57 -5.39 -20.88
C GLU A 135 2.66 -6.49 -21.00
N LEU A 136 3.24 -6.86 -19.85
CA LEU A 136 4.22 -7.93 -19.74
C LEU A 136 3.54 -9.29 -19.97
N THR A 137 4.23 -10.13 -20.72
CA THR A 137 3.69 -11.41 -21.21
C THR A 137 4.56 -12.60 -20.81
N GLY A 138 5.67 -12.37 -20.10
CA GLY A 138 6.69 -13.38 -19.83
C GLY A 138 7.61 -13.64 -21.02
N THR A 139 7.63 -12.75 -22.02
CA THR A 139 8.44 -12.89 -23.24
C THR A 139 9.03 -11.53 -23.59
N HIS A 140 10.36 -11.44 -23.54
CA HIS A 140 11.11 -10.19 -23.76
C HIS A 140 10.65 -9.02 -22.87
N ASP A 141 10.21 -9.32 -21.64
CA ASP A 141 9.63 -8.31 -20.74
C ASP A 141 10.66 -7.24 -20.34
N PHE A 142 11.94 -7.59 -20.28
CA PHE A 142 13.02 -6.66 -19.96
C PHE A 142 13.22 -5.64 -21.08
N GLU A 143 13.22 -6.10 -22.33
CA GLU A 143 13.31 -5.26 -23.52
C GLU A 143 12.10 -4.35 -23.64
N LYS A 144 10.89 -4.83 -23.30
CA LYS A 144 9.66 -4.01 -23.23
C LYS A 144 9.77 -2.90 -22.18
N LEU A 145 10.21 -3.23 -20.97
CA LEU A 145 10.37 -2.25 -19.89
C LEU A 145 11.42 -1.19 -20.22
N GLU A 146 12.50 -1.61 -20.85
CA GLU A 146 13.53 -0.70 -21.34
C GLU A 146 13.01 0.23 -22.43
N ALA A 147 12.30 -0.29 -23.43
CA ALA A 147 11.66 0.53 -24.47
C ALA A 147 10.62 1.49 -23.88
N TRP A 148 9.85 1.04 -22.89
CA TRP A 148 8.90 1.91 -22.17
C TRP A 148 9.61 3.04 -21.43
N PHE A 149 10.76 2.76 -20.81
CA PHE A 149 11.58 3.81 -20.20
C PHE A 149 12.04 4.83 -21.24
N ASP A 150 12.57 4.37 -22.36
CA ASP A 150 13.09 5.24 -23.42
C ASP A 150 11.98 6.10 -24.07
N ASP A 151 10.75 5.57 -24.19
CA ASP A 151 9.59 6.26 -24.78
C ASP A 151 8.84 7.16 -23.79
N LYS A 152 8.64 6.73 -22.54
CA LYS A 152 7.76 7.41 -21.57
C LYS A 152 8.49 8.15 -20.45
N ILE A 153 9.69 7.70 -20.08
CA ILE A 153 10.41 8.25 -18.91
C ILE A 153 11.52 9.19 -19.34
N ALA A 154 12.42 8.74 -20.20
CA ALA A 154 13.58 9.54 -20.64
C ALA A 154 13.21 10.92 -21.23
N PRO A 155 12.15 11.08 -22.05
CA PRO A 155 11.79 12.38 -22.61
C PRO A 155 10.92 13.24 -21.68
N ASP A 156 10.34 12.70 -20.61
CA ASP A 156 9.41 13.46 -19.75
C ASP A 156 10.19 14.33 -18.73
N PRO A 157 10.02 15.66 -18.76
CA PRO A 157 10.69 16.59 -17.85
C PRO A 157 10.51 16.28 -16.36
N LYS A 158 9.42 15.60 -15.98
CA LYS A 158 9.15 15.22 -14.57
C LYS A 158 10.21 14.27 -13.99
N PHE A 159 10.92 13.53 -14.83
CA PHE A 159 11.94 12.57 -14.39
C PHE A 159 13.36 13.10 -14.53
N LYS A 160 13.53 14.30 -15.10
CA LYS A 160 14.85 14.85 -15.44
C LYS A 160 15.81 14.87 -14.26
N ASP A 161 15.36 15.37 -13.11
CA ASP A 161 16.21 15.49 -11.92
C ASP A 161 16.58 14.12 -11.33
N ALA A 162 15.61 13.19 -11.30
CA ALA A 162 15.83 11.82 -10.83
C ALA A 162 16.78 11.02 -11.76
N ILE A 163 16.76 11.29 -13.06
CA ILE A 163 17.69 10.70 -14.01
C ILE A 163 19.07 11.33 -13.85
N ALA A 164 19.15 12.66 -13.79
CA ALA A 164 20.41 13.40 -13.69
C ALA A 164 21.19 13.08 -12.40
N ASN A 165 20.50 12.83 -11.29
CA ASN A 165 21.13 12.47 -10.02
C ASN A 165 21.36 10.94 -9.86
N GLY A 166 21.01 10.13 -10.87
CA GLY A 166 21.18 8.67 -10.85
C GLY A 166 20.15 7.91 -10.00
N GLY A 167 19.17 8.60 -9.41
CA GLY A 167 18.09 7.98 -8.63
C GLY A 167 17.13 7.13 -9.48
N LEU A 168 17.06 7.42 -10.78
CA LEU A 168 16.27 6.67 -11.76
C LEU A 168 17.10 6.38 -13.00
N THR A 169 17.45 5.11 -13.22
CA THR A 169 18.21 4.67 -14.40
C THR A 169 17.42 3.64 -15.20
N ARG A 170 17.68 3.54 -16.50
CA ARG A 170 17.05 2.56 -17.39
C ARG A 170 17.16 1.12 -16.87
N ASN A 171 18.36 0.72 -16.44
CA ASN A 171 18.60 -0.60 -15.85
C ASN A 171 17.91 -0.77 -14.48
N GLY A 172 17.91 0.27 -13.65
CA GLY A 172 17.22 0.27 -12.35
C GLY A 172 15.71 0.08 -12.50
N PHE A 173 15.11 0.83 -13.43
CA PHE A 173 13.70 0.75 -13.80
C PHE A 173 13.33 -0.66 -14.26
N ARG A 174 14.04 -1.19 -15.26
CA ARG A 174 13.84 -2.56 -15.75
C ARG A 174 13.95 -3.59 -14.62
N ASN A 175 15.02 -3.54 -13.82
CA ASN A 175 15.23 -4.50 -12.74
C ASN A 175 14.19 -4.38 -11.63
N TYR A 176 13.67 -3.18 -11.38
CA TYR A 176 12.59 -2.99 -10.42
C TYR A 176 11.30 -3.60 -10.95
N TYR A 177 10.79 -3.12 -12.08
CA TYR A 177 9.49 -3.55 -12.62
C TYR A 177 9.48 -4.98 -13.14
N GLY A 178 10.62 -5.52 -13.57
CA GLY A 178 10.74 -6.89 -14.05
C GLY A 178 10.99 -7.94 -12.97
N LEU A 179 11.52 -7.57 -11.80
CA LEU A 179 11.92 -8.57 -10.77
C LEU A 179 11.38 -8.29 -9.36
N ARG A 180 11.16 -7.02 -9.00
CA ARG A 180 10.95 -6.61 -7.60
C ARG A 180 9.68 -5.81 -7.36
N ALA A 181 8.94 -5.45 -8.40
CA ALA A 181 7.71 -4.69 -8.25
C ALA A 181 6.59 -5.56 -7.64
N SER A 182 6.51 -5.50 -6.32
CA SER A 182 5.60 -6.28 -5.46
C SER A 182 5.69 -5.74 -4.03
N VAL A 183 4.66 -6.01 -3.22
CA VAL A 183 4.69 -5.73 -1.78
C VAL A 183 5.86 -6.42 -1.05
N ALA A 184 6.43 -7.49 -1.62
CA ALA A 184 7.55 -8.24 -1.05
C ALA A 184 8.87 -7.45 -0.93
N PHE A 185 8.97 -6.27 -1.53
CA PHE A 185 10.16 -5.41 -1.51
C PHE A 185 9.85 -4.01 -0.96
N SER A 186 8.88 -3.93 -0.05
CA SER A 186 8.32 -2.68 0.46
C SER A 186 8.27 -2.72 1.99
N TYR A 187 8.93 -1.78 2.66
CA TYR A 187 8.85 -1.68 4.12
C TYR A 187 7.42 -1.39 4.58
N GLY A 188 6.75 -0.39 3.99
CA GLY A 188 5.37 -0.09 4.36
C GLY A 188 4.41 -1.27 4.13
N SER A 189 4.55 -1.98 3.01
CA SER A 189 3.67 -3.12 2.72
C SER A 189 3.94 -4.33 3.63
N HIS A 190 5.16 -4.48 4.12
CA HIS A 190 5.47 -5.47 5.13
C HIS A 190 4.80 -5.16 6.48
N ASP A 191 4.79 -3.89 6.87
CA ASP A 191 4.06 -3.46 8.07
C ASP A 191 2.55 -3.63 7.88
N GLU A 192 2.00 -3.25 6.73
CA GLU A 192 0.59 -3.44 6.37
C GLU A 192 0.18 -4.92 6.42
N TRP A 193 1.05 -5.83 5.95
CA TRP A 193 0.83 -7.28 6.08
C TRP A 193 0.74 -7.72 7.54
N ASN A 194 1.69 -7.27 8.35
CA ASN A 194 1.71 -7.59 9.78
C ASN A 194 0.48 -6.98 10.50
N ILE A 195 0.04 -5.77 10.13
CA ILE A 195 -1.16 -5.12 10.63
C ILE A 195 -2.40 -5.97 10.31
N ALA A 196 -2.59 -6.36 9.05
CA ALA A 196 -3.72 -7.21 8.65
C ALA A 196 -3.74 -8.55 9.41
N ARG A 197 -2.57 -9.17 9.59
CA ARG A 197 -2.41 -10.40 10.40
C ARG A 197 -2.83 -10.17 11.86
N MET A 198 -2.36 -9.09 12.49
CA MET A 198 -2.69 -8.76 13.88
C MET A 198 -4.17 -8.44 14.07
N ILE A 199 -4.80 -7.74 13.13
CA ILE A 199 -6.24 -7.50 13.13
C ILE A 199 -7.00 -8.83 13.06
N ASN A 200 -6.62 -9.73 12.15
CA ASN A 200 -7.27 -11.04 12.05
C ASN A 200 -7.07 -11.90 13.30
N ASP A 201 -5.92 -11.80 13.95
CA ASP A 201 -5.68 -12.46 15.24
C ASP A 201 -6.61 -11.95 16.34
N ARG A 202 -6.77 -10.63 16.46
CA ARG A 202 -7.73 -10.04 17.41
C ARG A 202 -9.18 -10.37 17.06
N ARG A 203 -9.57 -10.32 15.78
CA ARG A 203 -10.93 -10.66 15.32
C ARG A 203 -11.32 -12.09 15.65
N ARG A 204 -10.40 -13.06 15.57
CA ARG A 204 -10.67 -14.45 15.97
C ARG A 204 -11.07 -14.59 17.44
N GLY A 205 -10.46 -13.79 18.32
CA GLY A 205 -10.78 -13.76 19.74
C GLY A 205 -11.96 -12.86 20.12
N ALA A 206 -12.45 -12.03 19.21
CA ALA A 206 -13.52 -11.06 19.46
C ALA A 206 -14.91 -11.70 19.26
N THR A 207 -15.84 -11.46 20.19
CA THR A 207 -17.19 -12.05 20.20
C THR A 207 -18.08 -11.55 19.06
N ASP A 208 -17.84 -10.34 18.57
CA ASP A 208 -18.57 -9.67 17.49
C ASP A 208 -18.00 -10.00 16.09
N TYR A 209 -16.87 -10.71 16.01
CA TYR A 209 -16.26 -11.14 14.74
C TYR A 209 -16.11 -12.66 14.65
N GLY A 210 -15.12 -13.22 15.35
CA GLY A 210 -14.73 -14.61 15.22
C GLY A 210 -14.06 -14.95 13.88
N ILE A 211 -13.83 -16.26 13.66
CA ILE A 211 -13.12 -16.77 12.47
C ILE A 211 -13.82 -16.41 11.15
N ALA A 212 -15.15 -16.32 11.15
CA ALA A 212 -15.96 -16.09 9.95
C ALA A 212 -15.94 -14.64 9.46
N ASN A 213 -15.59 -13.67 10.33
CA ASN A 213 -15.59 -12.24 10.00
C ASN A 213 -14.18 -11.64 10.02
N GLN A 214 -13.15 -12.45 9.77
CA GLN A 214 -11.80 -11.96 9.50
C GLN A 214 -11.78 -11.11 8.22
N LEU A 215 -10.78 -10.23 8.11
CA LEU A 215 -10.44 -9.57 6.85
C LEU A 215 -10.08 -10.62 5.81
N ALA A 216 -10.72 -10.58 4.65
CA ALA A 216 -10.27 -11.34 3.50
C ALA A 216 -8.96 -10.75 2.99
N VAL A 217 -7.96 -11.59 2.71
CA VAL A 217 -6.65 -11.14 2.23
C VAL A 217 -6.43 -11.66 0.81
N PHE A 218 -6.05 -10.75 -0.08
CA PHE A 218 -5.70 -11.04 -1.46
C PHE A 218 -4.24 -10.69 -1.71
N PHE A 219 -3.58 -11.49 -2.53
CA PHE A 219 -2.25 -11.18 -3.07
C PHE A 219 -2.26 -11.41 -4.58
N ASN A 220 -1.80 -10.40 -5.33
CA ASN A 220 -1.55 -10.52 -6.77
C ASN A 220 -2.77 -11.02 -7.57
N GLY A 221 -3.97 -10.57 -7.17
CA GLY A 221 -5.23 -10.92 -7.79
C GLY A 221 -5.87 -12.21 -7.31
N GLN A 222 -5.33 -12.90 -6.31
CA GLN A 222 -5.88 -14.16 -5.78
C GLN A 222 -6.09 -14.08 -4.26
N PRO A 223 -7.11 -14.75 -3.70
CA PRO A 223 -7.19 -14.96 -2.26
C PRO A 223 -5.94 -15.66 -1.75
N THR A 224 -5.46 -15.28 -0.57
CA THR A 224 -4.37 -15.98 0.09
C THR A 224 -4.86 -17.29 0.71
N SER A 225 -3.97 -18.28 0.82
CA SER A 225 -4.26 -19.51 1.56
C SER A 225 -4.38 -19.22 3.06
N PRO A 226 -5.09 -20.06 3.84
CA PRO A 226 -5.23 -19.86 5.29
C PRO A 226 -3.89 -19.60 6.01
N GLY A 227 -2.91 -20.49 5.81
CA GLY A 227 -1.57 -20.30 6.40
C GLY A 227 -0.77 -19.14 5.82
N GLY A 228 -1.14 -18.68 4.60
CA GLY A 228 -0.48 -17.59 3.91
C GLY A 228 -0.57 -16.29 4.69
N TYR A 229 -1.77 -15.89 5.14
CA TYR A 229 -1.97 -14.64 5.87
C TYR A 229 -1.79 -14.74 7.40
N GLU A 230 -1.52 -15.93 7.93
CA GLU A 230 -1.26 -16.14 9.37
C GLU A 230 0.22 -15.93 9.73
N SER A 231 1.13 -16.02 8.75
CA SER A 231 2.56 -15.89 8.96
C SER A 231 3.00 -14.41 8.97
N PRO A 232 3.80 -13.97 9.94
CA PRO A 232 4.39 -12.63 9.92
C PRO A 232 5.42 -12.51 8.80
N THR A 233 5.63 -11.27 8.33
CA THR A 233 6.76 -10.91 7.48
C THR A 233 7.77 -10.04 8.24
N ALA A 234 8.95 -9.83 7.66
CA ALA A 234 9.98 -8.98 8.24
C ALA A 234 9.44 -7.57 8.48
N ALA A 235 9.76 -6.95 9.62
CA ALA A 235 9.31 -5.60 9.96
C ALA A 235 9.83 -4.56 8.95
N GLY A 236 8.94 -3.66 8.57
CA GLY A 236 9.20 -2.45 7.80
C GLY A 236 9.74 -1.35 8.69
N ASP A 237 9.01 -0.24 8.79
CA ASP A 237 9.36 0.97 9.54
C ASP A 237 9.07 0.87 11.05
N VAL A 238 8.39 -0.19 11.51
CA VAL A 238 8.17 -0.45 12.93
C VAL A 238 9.47 -0.41 13.74
N GLY A 239 9.48 0.41 14.79
CA GLY A 239 10.64 0.59 15.67
C GLY A 239 11.86 1.26 15.02
N ARG A 240 11.81 1.65 13.75
CA ARG A 240 12.91 2.35 13.08
C ARG A 240 12.87 3.83 13.41
N CYS A 241 13.70 4.23 14.38
CA CYS A 241 14.02 5.63 14.61
C CYS A 241 15.18 6.01 13.69
N ILE A 242 14.87 6.51 12.50
CA ILE A 242 15.89 7.18 11.67
C ILE A 242 16.21 8.51 12.36
N LYS A 243 17.50 8.75 12.61
CA LYS A 243 18.02 9.96 13.25
C LYS A 243 17.98 11.16 12.31
#